data_AF-A0A6V7L0K8-F1
#
_entry.id   AF-A0A6V7L0K8-F1
#
_cell.length_a   1.000
_cell.length_b   1.000
_cell.length_c   1.000
_cell.angle_alpha   90.00
_cell.angle_beta   90.00
_cell.angle_gamma   90.00
#
_symmetry.space_group_name_H-M   'P 1'
#
loop_
_entity.id
_entity.type
_entity.pdbx_description
1 polymer ?
#
loop_
_entity_poly.entity_id
_entity_poly.type
_entity_poly.pdbx_seq_one_letter_code
_entity_poly.pdbx_strand_id
1 'polypeptide(L)'
;ILQVGVSSSCSDVKADKITRLETGQFLIPGFIDCHIHAVQLPNLGIGYDKELIEWLEKYTFPLERKYSDANFAEKVYDFVV
;
A
#
# COMPACT_ATOMS: atom_id res chain seq x y z
N ILE A 1 10.76 13.30 -12.51
CA ILE A 1 10.90 12.88 -13.92
C ILE A 1 11.62 14.01 -14.66
N LEU A 2 12.78 13.75 -15.26
CA LEU A 2 13.56 14.79 -15.97
C LEU A 2 13.16 14.91 -17.45
N GLN A 3 12.79 13.80 -18.08
CA GLN A 3 12.34 13.76 -19.47
C GLN A 3 11.35 12.60 -19.66
N VAL A 4 10.36 12.82 -20.52
CA VAL A 4 9.47 11.78 -21.08
C VAL A 4 9.49 11.96 -22.58
N GLY A 5 9.69 10.89 -23.34
CA GLY A 5 9.73 10.96 -24.79
C GLY A 5 9.76 9.57 -25.43
N VAL A 6 9.61 9.55 -26.74
CA VAL A 6 9.76 8.34 -27.56
C VAL A 6 11.16 8.35 -28.14
N SER A 7 11.88 7.23 -28.04
CA SER A 7 13.16 7.05 -28.71
C SER A 7 13.19 5.74 -29.47
N SER A 8 13.76 5.78 -30.68
CA SER A 8 14.06 4.61 -31.48
C SER A 8 15.27 3.83 -30.95
N SER A 9 16.07 4.43 -30.07
CA SER A 9 17.27 3.84 -29.49
C SER A 9 17.53 4.34 -28.06
N CYS A 10 17.98 3.47 -27.16
CA CYS A 10 18.43 3.86 -25.81
C CYS A 10 19.85 4.47 -25.79
N SER A 11 20.56 4.55 -26.93
CA SER A 11 21.97 4.98 -27.00
C SER A 11 22.23 6.41 -26.53
N ASP A 12 21.21 7.26 -26.55
CA ASP A 12 21.37 8.71 -26.38
C ASP A 12 21.13 9.16 -24.93
N VAL A 13 20.78 8.21 -24.04
CA VAL A 13 20.49 8.48 -22.62
C VAL A 13 21.72 8.15 -21.77
N LYS A 14 22.36 9.18 -21.20
CA LYS A 14 23.37 8.99 -20.15
C LYS A 14 22.68 8.71 -18.82
N ALA A 15 22.83 7.51 -18.28
CA ALA A 15 22.31 7.13 -16.97
C ALA A 15 23.24 6.12 -16.29
N ASP A 16 23.35 6.20 -14.95
CA ASP A 16 24.13 5.24 -14.15
C ASP A 16 23.50 3.83 -14.16
N LYS A 17 22.17 3.75 -14.35
CA LYS A 17 21.42 2.50 -14.42
C LYS A 17 20.28 2.62 -15.43
N ILE A 18 20.12 1.60 -16.27
CA ILE A 18 19.03 1.47 -17.22
C ILE A 18 18.22 0.20 -16.90
N THR A 19 16.92 0.35 -16.70
CA THR A 19 15.98 -0.77 -16.59
C THR A 19 15.11 -0.81 -17.84
N ARG A 20 15.14 -1.93 -18.57
CA ARG A 20 14.27 -2.17 -19.73
C ARG A 20 13.11 -3.06 -19.29
N LEU A 21 11.89 -2.65 -19.63
CA LEU A 21 10.69 -3.44 -19.40
C LEU A 21 10.58 -4.57 -20.42
N GLU A 22 10.01 -5.70 -19.99
CA GLU A 22 9.71 -6.84 -20.86
C GLU A 22 8.47 -6.60 -21.72
N THR A 23 8.27 -7.42 -22.74
CA THR A 23 7.06 -7.37 -23.58
C THR A 23 5.81 -7.56 -22.72
N GLY A 24 4.88 -6.61 -22.81
CA GLY A 24 3.63 -6.62 -22.03
C GLY A 24 3.72 -5.88 -20.69
N GLN A 25 4.92 -5.44 -20.27
CA GLN A 25 5.07 -4.53 -19.15
C GLN A 25 4.95 -3.07 -19.64
N PHE A 26 4.33 -2.23 -18.81
CA PHE A 26 4.15 -0.82 -19.11
C PHE A 26 4.21 0.00 -17.82
N LEU A 27 4.54 1.29 -17.95
CA LEU A 27 4.58 2.22 -16.83
C LEU A 27 3.23 2.92 -16.69
N ILE A 28 2.78 3.06 -15.46
CA ILE A 28 1.66 3.92 -15.07
C ILE A 28 2.07 4.72 -13.84
N PRO A 29 1.39 5.85 -13.54
CA PRO A 29 1.48 6.47 -12.23
C PRO A 29 1.11 5.46 -11.13
N GLY A 30 1.73 5.60 -9.95
CA GLY A 30 1.31 4.84 -8.78
C GLY A 30 -0.15 5.16 -8.43
N PHE A 31 -0.88 4.15 -7.96
CA PHE A 31 -2.24 4.37 -7.46
C PHE A 31 -2.21 5.23 -6.19
N ILE A 32 -3.28 6.00 -6.00
CA ILE A 32 -3.47 6.84 -4.83
C ILE A 32 -4.60 6.22 -4.00
N ASP A 33 -4.25 5.68 -2.83
CA ASP A 33 -5.23 5.30 -1.83
C ASP A 33 -5.62 6.57 -1.04
N CYS A 34 -6.85 7.04 -1.26
CA CYS A 34 -7.35 8.26 -0.63
C CYS A 34 -7.85 8.02 0.80
N HIS A 35 -8.09 6.77 1.22
CA HIS A 35 -8.66 6.48 2.53
C HIS A 35 -8.39 5.04 2.96
N ILE A 36 -7.55 4.89 3.99
CA ILE A 36 -7.28 3.62 4.64
C ILE A 36 -7.22 3.79 6.15
N HIS A 37 -7.73 2.80 6.88
CA HIS A 37 -7.49 2.67 8.32
C HIS A 37 -6.37 1.64 8.54
N ALA A 38 -5.10 2.07 8.46
CA ALA A 38 -3.94 1.18 8.59
C ALA A 38 -3.99 0.32 9.87
N VAL A 39 -4.42 0.92 10.99
CA VAL A 39 -4.55 0.24 12.29
C VAL A 39 -5.59 -0.89 12.30
N GLN A 40 -6.47 -0.93 11.29
CA GLN A 40 -7.51 -1.95 11.14
C GLN A 40 -7.12 -3.05 10.15
N LEU A 41 -5.91 -3.05 9.58
CA LEU A 41 -5.45 -4.09 8.65
C LEU A 41 -5.66 -5.53 9.19
N PRO A 42 -5.42 -5.84 10.48
CA PRO A 42 -5.73 -7.17 11.03
C PRO A 42 -7.21 -7.58 10.99
N ASN A 43 -8.15 -6.63 10.82
CA ASN A 43 -9.57 -6.89 10.65
C ASN A 43 -9.98 -7.05 9.17
N LEU A 44 -9.03 -7.01 8.23
CA LEU A 44 -9.34 -7.19 6.81
C LEU A 44 -9.96 -8.58 6.57
N GLY A 45 -11.15 -8.60 5.97
CA GLY A 45 -11.81 -9.84 5.57
C GLY A 45 -12.68 -10.52 6.65
N ILE A 46 -12.95 -9.88 7.79
CA ILE A 46 -13.81 -10.44 8.85
C ILE A 46 -15.03 -9.57 9.16
N GLY A 47 -16.07 -10.20 9.73
CA GLY A 47 -17.23 -9.50 10.29
C GLY A 47 -18.24 -8.97 9.26
N TYR A 48 -18.27 -9.54 8.05
CA TYR A 48 -19.24 -9.22 6.99
C TYR A 48 -20.70 -9.53 7.35
N ASP A 49 -20.91 -10.30 8.42
CA ASP A 49 -22.22 -10.65 8.97
C ASP A 49 -22.77 -9.61 9.96
N LYS A 50 -22.10 -8.46 10.13
CA LYS A 50 -22.42 -7.46 11.17
C LYS A 50 -22.74 -6.09 10.62
N GLU A 51 -23.61 -5.40 11.34
CA GLU A 51 -23.80 -3.97 11.14
C GLU A 51 -22.59 -3.17 11.63
N LEU A 52 -22.44 -1.94 11.15
CA LEU A 52 -21.26 -1.10 11.40
C LEU A 52 -20.95 -0.94 12.89
N ILE A 53 -21.95 -0.59 13.70
CA ILE A 53 -21.73 -0.32 15.13
C ILE A 53 -21.31 -1.60 15.86
N GLU A 54 -21.96 -2.73 15.57
CA GLU A 54 -21.57 -4.02 16.16
C GLU A 54 -20.16 -4.43 15.73
N TRP A 55 -19.79 -4.20 14.47
CA TRP A 55 -18.44 -4.45 13.96
C TRP A 55 -17.39 -3.59 14.68
N LEU A 56 -17.69 -2.30 14.87
CA LEU A 56 -16.80 -1.36 15.57
C LEU A 56 -16.54 -1.79 17.02
N GLU A 57 -17.61 -2.10 17.75
CA GLU A 57 -17.53 -2.52 19.15
C GLU A 57 -16.82 -3.87 19.32
N LYS A 58 -17.12 -4.83 18.43
CA LYS A 58 -16.60 -6.19 18.53
C LYS A 58 -15.15 -6.33 18.05
N TYR A 59 -14.77 -5.63 16.99
CA TYR A 59 -13.48 -5.85 16.32
C TYR A 59 -12.59 -4.61 16.32
N THR A 60 -13.12 -3.46 15.95
CA THR A 60 -12.30 -2.27 15.66
C THR A 60 -11.75 -1.62 16.92
N PHE A 61 -12.60 -1.20 17.84
CA PHE A 61 -12.13 -0.53 19.05
C PHE A 61 -11.23 -1.42 19.93
N PRO A 62 -11.50 -2.73 20.10
CA PRO A 62 -10.58 -3.61 20.80
C PRO A 62 -9.21 -3.75 20.13
N LEU A 63 -9.17 -3.79 18.80
CA LEU A 63 -7.93 -3.85 18.04
C LEU A 63 -7.14 -2.55 18.16
N GLU A 64 -7.78 -1.40 17.93
CA GLU A 64 -7.12 -0.09 17.96
C GLU A 64 -6.50 0.20 19.35
N ARG A 65 -7.14 -0.23 20.44
CA ARG A 65 -6.58 -0.10 21.79
C ARG A 65 -5.24 -0.83 21.98
N LYS A 66 -4.98 -1.91 21.23
CA LYS A 66 -3.72 -2.67 21.33
C LYS A 66 -2.50 -1.90 20.84
N TYR A 67 -2.69 -0.85 20.02
CA TYR A 67 -1.59 -0.01 19.54
C TYR A 67 -0.98 0.90 20.61
N SER A 68 -1.48 0.86 21.85
CA SER A 68 -0.75 1.35 23.01
C SER A 68 0.56 0.59 23.25
N ASP A 69 0.71 -0.64 22.74
CA ASP A 69 1.96 -1.40 22.70
C ASP A 69 2.72 -1.14 21.40
N ALA A 70 3.88 -0.49 21.51
CA ALA A 70 4.75 -0.18 20.38
C ALA A 70 5.24 -1.43 19.64
N ASN A 71 5.46 -2.56 20.33
CA ASN A 71 5.89 -3.80 19.69
C ASN A 71 4.76 -4.40 18.85
N PHE A 72 3.51 -4.25 19.29
CA PHE A 72 2.35 -4.65 18.50
C PHE A 72 2.20 -3.74 17.27
N ALA A 73 2.36 -2.42 17.45
CA ALA A 73 2.29 -1.46 16.36
C ALA A 73 3.36 -1.75 15.28
N GLU A 74 4.62 -1.94 15.66
CA GLU A 74 5.72 -2.24 14.75
C GLU A 74 5.41 -3.48 13.90
N LYS A 75 4.99 -4.57 14.54
CA LYS A 75 4.63 -5.81 13.83
C LYS A 75 3.51 -5.64 12.83
N VAL A 76 2.53 -4.80 13.11
CA VAL A 76 1.42 -4.59 12.16
C VAL A 76 1.86 -3.68 11.01
N TYR A 77 2.61 -2.62 11.30
CA TYR A 77 3.03 -1.66 10.28
C TYR A 77 4.05 -2.24 9.28
N ASP A 78 4.82 -3.27 9.66
CA ASP A 78 5.64 -4.06 8.73
C ASP A 78 4.85 -4.69 7.56
N PHE A 79 3.53 -4.86 7.70
CA PHE A 79 2.65 -5.35 6.64
C PHE A 79 1.93 -4.23 5.88
N VAL A 80 1.95 -3.01 6.40
CA VAL A 80 1.27 -1.85 5.79
C VAL A 80 2.20 -1.12 4.82
N VAL A 81 3.49 -0.99 5.16
CA VAL A 81 4.49 -0.18 4.44
C VAL A 81 5.76 -0.94 4.12
#